data_AF-A0A3N5L706-F1
#
_entry.id   AF-A0A3N5L706-F1
#
_cell.length_a   1.000
_cell.length_b   1.000
_cell.length_c   1.000
_cell.angle_alpha   90.00
_cell.angle_beta   90.00
_cell.angle_gamma   90.00
#
_symmetry.space_group_name_H-M   'P 1'
#
loop_
_entity.id
_entity.type
_entity.pdbx_description
1 polymer ?
#
loop_
_entity_poly.entity_id
_entity_poly.type
_entity_poly.pdbx_seq_one_letter_code
_entity_poly.pdbx_strand_id
1 'polypeptide(L)'
;MNPTWCCLSLICAFQFFSSTLTAAGPPPARNTEIRALWVDGFHAGIRSKQEADQLIADAVRNNFNTLFIQVRRRGDSLYLKSLEPLLEDAECEPGFDPLGYTVEAAHQAGLEVHAWINAMALWRNAPPPHDLNHVFNRHGLNASGDENWLTYLSSGSPQFPVGYFLDPGHPGVTDHLVRVYLNVVSNYAVDGIHFDYIRYPETEERHPKGSPVGYNPTSLARFARLCGRQQKPDPGDPLWMNWRREQITQLVRRIYIEAKAIRPQVKVSASTIAWGQPPASSKRFLETTAAGRLVYQDWHGWMKEGILDLAVPMNYARETDPNVKRWFDGWIAFEKRHKYGRHLAVGIGAYLNSDDNVLDQLERVRRIEGKNVADGVSFFSYASPSAAPRSGPAAPPATAPPLPTPRQLTYLAGGTSKHRPAFSDRVSPPAMQWIDRPAHGWVAGTASAADSKEADGLSIEMRKSGWWPFRKTYRTRTDGNGWFGFATLKPGAYEVWILRSGERSRERQKAQVVAGKVSRVEFRYR
;
A
#
# COMPACT_ATOMS: atom_id res chain seq x y z
N MET A 1 57.86 -43.28 59.01
CA MET A 1 57.03 -43.97 57.99
C MET A 1 56.07 -42.94 57.42
N ASN A 2 56.41 -42.35 56.27
CA ASN A 2 55.62 -41.34 55.55
C ASN A 2 55.63 -41.72 54.07
N PRO A 3 54.48 -41.75 53.36
CA PRO A 3 54.46 -42.23 51.99
C PRO A 3 54.79 -41.13 50.98
N THR A 4 55.80 -41.46 50.18
CA THR A 4 56.10 -41.17 48.77
C THR A 4 55.15 -40.27 47.97
N TRP A 5 55.76 -39.23 47.39
CA TRP A 5 55.31 -38.42 46.27
C TRP A 5 55.68 -39.10 44.93
N CYS A 6 54.77 -39.10 43.95
CA CYS A 6 55.07 -39.48 42.57
C CYS A 6 54.59 -38.37 41.61
N CYS A 7 55.54 -37.83 40.86
CA CYS A 7 55.35 -36.91 39.74
C CYS A 7 54.70 -37.63 38.54
N LEU A 8 53.74 -37.00 37.87
CA LEU A 8 53.37 -37.34 36.49
C LEU A 8 53.37 -36.10 35.60
N SER A 9 54.09 -36.23 34.49
CA SER A 9 54.36 -35.24 33.45
C SER A 9 53.13 -34.92 32.60
N LEU A 10 52.95 -33.63 32.28
CA LEU A 10 51.98 -33.16 31.29
C LEU A 10 52.42 -33.55 29.86
N ILE A 11 51.54 -34.23 29.12
CA ILE A 11 51.62 -34.42 27.68
C ILE A 11 50.64 -33.44 27.02
N CYS A 12 51.16 -32.44 26.29
CA CYS A 12 50.36 -31.54 25.46
C CYS A 12 49.94 -32.25 24.16
N ALA A 13 48.65 -32.52 23.98
CA ALA A 13 48.08 -32.97 22.72
C ALA A 13 47.63 -31.77 21.87
N PHE A 14 48.33 -31.52 20.76
CA PHE A 14 47.88 -30.60 19.71
C PHE A 14 46.71 -31.24 18.94
N GLN A 15 45.49 -30.75 19.13
CA GLN A 15 44.35 -31.07 18.26
C GLN A 15 44.35 -30.15 17.04
N PHE A 16 44.64 -30.70 15.87
CA PHE A 16 44.40 -30.06 14.58
C PHE A 16 42.90 -30.00 14.29
N PHE A 17 42.29 -28.83 14.41
CA PHE A 17 40.96 -28.57 13.85
C PHE A 17 41.08 -28.41 12.33
N SER A 18 40.79 -29.47 11.58
CA SER A 18 40.53 -29.36 10.14
C SER A 18 39.25 -28.56 9.92
N SER A 19 39.43 -27.30 9.52
CA SER A 19 38.33 -26.42 9.10
C SER A 19 37.96 -26.78 7.66
N THR A 20 37.08 -27.77 7.48
CA THR A 20 36.46 -27.99 6.17
C THR A 20 35.52 -26.82 5.90
N LEU A 21 35.97 -25.87 5.07
CA LEU A 21 35.05 -24.95 4.39
C LEU A 21 34.10 -25.79 3.54
N THR A 22 32.91 -26.06 4.08
CA THR A 22 31.79 -26.48 3.25
C THR A 22 31.39 -25.26 2.44
N ALA A 23 31.68 -25.30 1.13
CA ALA A 23 31.06 -24.37 0.19
C ALA A 23 29.55 -24.44 0.42
N ALA A 24 28.95 -23.31 0.81
CA ALA A 24 27.51 -23.23 0.96
C ALA A 24 26.88 -23.62 -0.38
N GLY A 25 26.20 -24.77 -0.42
CA GLY A 25 25.43 -25.17 -1.59
C GLY A 25 24.42 -24.07 -1.95
N PRO A 26 23.97 -24.00 -3.21
CA PRO A 26 22.96 -23.03 -3.61
C PRO A 26 21.75 -23.15 -2.66
N PRO A 27 21.19 -22.02 -2.19
CA PRO A 27 19.99 -22.06 -1.37
C PRO A 27 18.90 -22.84 -2.13
N PRO A 28 18.07 -23.64 -1.44
CA PRO A 28 17.02 -24.41 -2.08
C PRO A 28 16.15 -23.49 -2.93
N ALA A 29 15.79 -23.95 -4.13
CA ALA A 29 14.94 -23.20 -5.04
C ALA A 29 13.65 -22.76 -4.30
N ARG A 30 13.40 -21.45 -4.28
CA ARG A 30 12.13 -20.94 -3.75
C ARG A 30 11.05 -21.26 -4.77
N ASN A 31 10.23 -22.27 -4.49
CA ASN A 31 9.08 -22.61 -5.34
C ASN A 31 7.98 -21.52 -5.30
N THR A 32 8.08 -20.55 -4.38
CA THR A 32 7.18 -19.41 -4.27
C THR A 32 7.91 -18.10 -3.98
N GLU A 33 7.53 -17.02 -4.66
CA GLU A 33 8.01 -15.65 -4.43
C GLU A 33 7.08 -14.67 -5.16
N ILE A 34 6.73 -13.53 -4.53
CA ILE A 34 6.07 -12.43 -5.24
C ILE A 34 7.10 -11.77 -6.15
N ARG A 35 6.85 -11.76 -7.46
CA ARG A 35 7.69 -11.07 -8.45
C ARG A 35 6.79 -10.10 -9.19
N ALA A 36 6.73 -8.90 -8.65
CA ALA A 36 5.80 -7.88 -9.09
C ALA A 36 6.47 -6.80 -9.94
N LEU A 37 5.67 -6.16 -10.80
CA LEU A 37 6.07 -5.04 -11.63
C LEU A 37 5.02 -3.94 -11.54
N TRP A 38 5.45 -2.71 -11.23
CA TRP A 38 4.58 -1.55 -11.38
C TRP A 38 4.55 -1.08 -12.83
N VAL A 39 3.35 -0.91 -13.36
CA VAL A 39 3.07 -0.43 -14.70
C VAL A 39 2.30 0.88 -14.55
N ASP A 40 2.98 2.00 -14.75
CA ASP A 40 2.36 3.31 -14.64
C ASP A 40 1.49 3.63 -15.85
N GLY A 41 0.43 4.41 -15.65
CA GLY A 41 -0.52 4.79 -16.69
C GLY A 41 -0.10 6.08 -17.42
N PHE A 42 1.13 6.56 -17.20
CA PHE A 42 1.65 7.76 -17.86
C PHE A 42 2.45 7.41 -19.12
N HIS A 43 2.83 6.15 -19.29
CA HIS A 43 3.57 5.64 -20.44
C HIS A 43 2.85 4.44 -21.07
N ALA A 44 3.43 3.91 -22.15
CA ALA A 44 2.96 2.69 -22.79
C ALA A 44 2.89 1.53 -21.79
N GLY A 45 1.79 0.78 -21.85
CA GLY A 45 1.58 -0.39 -21.01
C GLY A 45 0.25 -1.06 -21.30
N ILE A 46 -0.86 -0.32 -21.20
CA ILE A 46 -2.21 -0.88 -21.40
C ILE A 46 -3.14 0.00 -22.24
N ARG A 47 -2.67 1.08 -22.87
CA ARG A 47 -3.56 2.05 -23.52
C ARG A 47 -4.23 1.51 -24.79
N SER A 48 -3.68 0.45 -25.36
CA SER A 48 -4.24 -0.31 -26.49
C SER A 48 -4.06 -1.80 -26.28
N LYS A 49 -4.75 -2.60 -27.09
CA LYS A 49 -4.56 -4.07 -27.09
C LYS A 49 -3.10 -4.45 -27.31
N GLN A 50 -2.42 -3.79 -28.24
CA GLN A 50 -1.02 -4.06 -28.58
C GLN A 50 -0.07 -3.79 -27.40
N GLU A 51 -0.26 -2.67 -26.69
CA GLU A 51 0.55 -2.37 -25.52
C GLU A 51 0.36 -3.44 -24.42
N ALA A 52 -0.90 -3.81 -24.14
CA ALA A 52 -1.22 -4.80 -23.13
C ALA A 52 -0.62 -6.19 -23.45
N ASP A 53 -0.72 -6.62 -24.70
CA ASP A 53 -0.11 -7.87 -25.17
C ASP A 53 1.42 -7.87 -25.00
N GLN A 54 2.07 -6.75 -25.32
CA GLN A 54 3.51 -6.60 -25.17
C GLN A 54 3.92 -6.62 -23.70
N LEU A 55 3.20 -5.91 -22.83
CA LEU A 55 3.44 -5.92 -21.38
C LEU A 55 3.36 -7.35 -20.82
N ILE A 56 2.33 -8.11 -21.18
CA ILE A 56 2.14 -9.49 -20.71
C ILE A 56 3.26 -10.38 -21.22
N ALA A 57 3.62 -10.28 -22.51
CA ALA A 57 4.71 -11.05 -23.09
C ALA A 57 6.06 -10.74 -22.40
N ASP A 58 6.32 -9.48 -22.08
CA ASP A 58 7.52 -9.06 -21.35
C ASP A 58 7.53 -9.59 -19.91
N ALA A 59 6.40 -9.50 -19.22
CA ALA A 59 6.26 -10.01 -17.85
C ALA A 59 6.51 -11.52 -17.79
N VAL A 60 5.91 -12.29 -18.71
CA VAL A 60 6.12 -13.74 -18.83
C VAL A 60 7.58 -14.06 -19.16
N ARG A 61 8.16 -13.38 -20.16
CA ARG A 61 9.56 -13.61 -20.58
C ARG A 61 10.55 -13.40 -19.44
N ASN A 62 10.24 -12.47 -18.54
CA ASN A 62 11.10 -12.13 -17.40
C ASN A 62 10.64 -12.78 -16.08
N ASN A 63 9.77 -13.80 -16.14
CA ASN A 63 9.33 -14.60 -15.00
C ASN A 63 8.70 -13.79 -13.85
N PHE A 64 7.99 -12.70 -14.18
CA PHE A 64 7.08 -12.01 -13.26
C PHE A 64 5.79 -12.83 -13.05
N ASN A 65 5.11 -12.60 -11.94
CA ASN A 65 3.83 -13.26 -11.62
C ASN A 65 2.75 -12.31 -11.10
N THR A 66 3.05 -11.03 -10.89
CA THR A 66 2.08 -10.02 -10.43
C THR A 66 2.32 -8.69 -11.15
N LEU A 67 1.26 -8.05 -11.61
CA LEU A 67 1.28 -6.71 -12.21
C LEU A 67 0.47 -5.74 -11.34
N PHE A 68 1.10 -4.64 -10.91
CA PHE A 68 0.42 -3.49 -10.32
C PHE A 68 0.17 -2.46 -11.42
N ILE A 69 -1.02 -2.44 -11.99
CA ILE A 69 -1.33 -1.64 -13.19
C ILE A 69 -2.08 -0.39 -12.79
N GLN A 70 -1.52 0.79 -13.08
CA GLN A 70 -2.17 2.05 -12.75
C GLN A 70 -3.40 2.29 -13.63
N VAL A 71 -4.58 2.17 -13.04
CA VAL A 71 -5.86 2.35 -13.75
C VAL A 71 -6.52 3.69 -13.45
N ARG A 72 -6.05 4.39 -12.40
CA ARG A 72 -6.46 5.75 -12.07
C ARG A 72 -5.22 6.57 -11.73
N ARG A 73 -4.96 7.64 -12.47
CA ARG A 73 -3.74 8.44 -12.31
C ARG A 73 -4.02 9.70 -11.52
N ARG A 74 -4.98 10.50 -12.00
CA ARG A 74 -5.29 11.86 -11.51
C ARG A 74 -6.76 12.17 -11.76
N GLY A 75 -7.67 11.40 -11.17
CA GLY A 75 -9.12 11.59 -11.38
C GLY A 75 -9.64 11.17 -12.77
N ASP A 76 -8.80 10.47 -13.52
CA ASP A 76 -9.03 9.87 -14.83
C ASP A 76 -9.00 8.33 -14.73
N SER A 77 -9.54 7.65 -15.73
CA SER A 77 -9.64 6.18 -15.74
C SER A 77 -9.13 5.53 -17.02
N LEU A 78 -8.37 4.44 -16.85
CA LEU A 78 -7.97 3.49 -17.88
C LEU A 78 -8.86 2.23 -17.79
N TYR A 79 -10.18 2.43 -17.73
CA TYR A 79 -11.18 1.35 -17.67
C TYR A 79 -12.57 1.92 -17.99
N LEU A 80 -13.38 1.21 -18.78
CA LEU A 80 -14.64 1.78 -19.31
C LEU A 80 -15.78 1.86 -18.27
N LYS A 81 -15.86 0.90 -17.35
CA LYS A 81 -16.87 0.88 -16.30
C LYS A 81 -16.42 1.77 -15.14
N SER A 82 -16.33 3.07 -15.38
CA SER A 82 -15.78 4.05 -14.45
C SER A 82 -16.82 5.04 -13.92
N LEU A 83 -16.56 5.54 -12.71
CA LEU A 83 -17.29 6.67 -12.11
C LEU A 83 -16.67 8.03 -12.46
N GLU A 84 -15.49 7.99 -13.06
CA GLU A 84 -14.68 9.14 -13.44
C GLU A 84 -14.46 9.12 -14.96
N PRO A 85 -14.15 10.27 -15.58
CA PRO A 85 -13.88 10.33 -17.01
C PRO A 85 -12.78 9.36 -17.44
N LEU A 86 -12.85 8.93 -18.70
CA LEU A 86 -11.76 8.19 -19.32
C LEU A 86 -10.53 9.08 -19.46
N LEU A 87 -9.36 8.46 -19.49
CA LEU A 87 -8.13 9.14 -19.82
C LEU A 87 -8.24 9.80 -21.22
N GLU A 88 -8.08 11.12 -21.25
CA GLU A 88 -7.85 11.89 -22.47
C GLU A 88 -6.39 11.72 -22.93
N ASP A 89 -6.11 10.66 -23.69
CA ASP A 89 -4.82 10.40 -24.33
C ASP A 89 -5.06 9.92 -25.77
N ALA A 90 -4.40 10.55 -26.74
CA ALA A 90 -4.53 10.20 -28.16
C ALA A 90 -3.96 8.81 -28.48
N GLU A 91 -3.10 8.26 -27.62
CA GLU A 91 -2.55 6.92 -27.74
C GLU A 91 -3.50 5.84 -27.16
N CYS A 92 -4.60 6.24 -26.51
CA CYS A 92 -5.64 5.30 -26.09
C CYS A 92 -6.48 4.83 -27.28
N GLU A 93 -6.65 3.52 -27.41
CA GLU A 93 -7.46 2.91 -28.44
C GLU A 93 -8.96 3.22 -28.21
N PRO A 94 -9.67 3.85 -29.17
CA PRO A 94 -11.07 4.23 -28.98
C PRO A 94 -11.98 3.02 -28.73
N GLY A 95 -12.79 3.09 -27.66
CA GLY A 95 -13.74 2.03 -27.30
C GLY A 95 -13.11 0.77 -26.69
N PHE A 96 -11.78 0.75 -26.50
CA PHE A 96 -11.07 -0.30 -25.81
C PHE A 96 -11.28 -0.18 -24.29
N ASP A 97 -11.38 -1.30 -23.57
CA ASP A 97 -11.36 -1.35 -22.10
C ASP A 97 -10.00 -1.83 -21.59
N PRO A 98 -9.05 -0.93 -21.28
CA PRO A 98 -7.68 -1.29 -20.92
C PRO A 98 -7.58 -2.29 -19.76
N LEU A 99 -8.27 -2.01 -18.64
CA LEU A 99 -8.26 -2.90 -17.49
C LEU A 99 -8.97 -4.22 -17.79
N GLY A 100 -10.12 -4.17 -18.45
CA GLY A 100 -10.90 -5.36 -18.79
C GLY A 100 -10.09 -6.35 -19.61
N TYR A 101 -9.53 -5.88 -20.73
CA TYR A 101 -8.68 -6.69 -21.60
C TYR A 101 -7.44 -7.21 -20.87
N THR A 102 -6.72 -6.33 -20.14
CA THR A 102 -5.45 -6.72 -19.52
C THR A 102 -5.64 -7.77 -18.44
N VAL A 103 -6.74 -7.72 -17.66
CA VAL A 103 -7.06 -8.77 -16.67
C VAL A 103 -7.23 -10.13 -17.37
N GLU A 104 -8.05 -10.19 -18.41
CA GLU A 104 -8.32 -11.45 -19.13
C GLU A 104 -7.04 -12.04 -19.75
N ALA A 105 -6.26 -11.22 -20.46
CA ALA A 105 -5.05 -11.66 -21.12
C ALA A 105 -3.94 -12.05 -20.10
N ALA A 106 -3.80 -11.31 -18.99
CA ALA A 106 -2.85 -11.62 -17.93
C ALA A 106 -3.20 -12.94 -17.23
N HIS A 107 -4.49 -13.19 -16.97
CA HIS A 107 -4.96 -14.45 -16.38
C HIS A 107 -4.68 -15.66 -17.26
N GLN A 108 -4.87 -15.53 -18.59
CA GLN A 108 -4.50 -16.59 -19.55
C GLN A 108 -2.99 -16.88 -19.54
N ALA A 109 -2.17 -15.86 -19.26
CA ALA A 109 -0.73 -16.01 -19.06
C ALA A 109 -0.33 -16.47 -17.65
N GLY A 110 -1.28 -16.57 -16.70
CA GLY A 110 -1.07 -16.89 -15.29
C GLY A 110 -0.31 -15.82 -14.52
N LEU A 111 -0.63 -14.55 -14.79
CA LEU A 111 -0.20 -13.37 -14.04
C LEU A 111 -1.36 -12.85 -13.19
N GLU A 112 -1.08 -12.45 -11.96
CA GLU A 112 -2.05 -11.72 -11.14
C GLU A 112 -2.09 -10.24 -11.54
N VAL A 113 -3.28 -9.64 -11.59
CA VAL A 113 -3.48 -8.21 -11.83
C VAL A 113 -4.09 -7.53 -10.62
N HIS A 114 -3.36 -6.54 -10.12
CA HIS A 114 -3.78 -5.66 -9.07
C HIS A 114 -4.02 -4.26 -9.64
N ALA A 115 -5.25 -3.76 -9.56
CA ALA A 115 -5.60 -2.43 -10.03
C ALA A 115 -5.00 -1.35 -9.11
N TRP A 116 -3.96 -0.69 -9.59
CA TRP A 116 -3.31 0.43 -8.91
C TRP A 116 -4.08 1.73 -9.12
N ILE A 117 -4.49 2.32 -8.01
CA ILE A 117 -5.25 3.56 -7.97
C ILE A 117 -4.45 4.57 -7.16
N ASN A 118 -4.10 5.69 -7.76
CA ASN A 118 -3.68 6.87 -7.00
C ASN A 118 -4.91 7.39 -6.26
N ALA A 119 -4.93 7.37 -4.94
CA ALA A 119 -6.09 7.79 -4.17
C ALA A 119 -6.24 9.33 -4.15
N MET A 120 -5.26 10.03 -3.58
CA MET A 120 -5.41 11.45 -3.29
C MET A 120 -4.91 12.38 -4.40
N ALA A 121 -3.97 11.96 -5.25
CA ALA A 121 -3.46 12.81 -6.34
C ALA A 121 -4.57 13.08 -7.36
N LEU A 122 -4.81 14.35 -7.69
CA LEU A 122 -6.01 14.76 -8.43
C LEU A 122 -5.74 15.45 -9.76
N TRP A 123 -4.84 16.42 -9.82
CA TRP A 123 -4.50 17.11 -11.09
C TRP A 123 -3.16 17.81 -10.96
N ARG A 124 -2.49 18.16 -12.06
CA ARG A 124 -1.23 18.93 -11.99
C ARG A 124 -0.99 19.91 -13.14
N ASN A 125 -1.76 19.79 -14.23
CA ASN A 125 -1.47 20.52 -15.47
C ASN A 125 -2.27 21.83 -15.52
N ALA A 126 -1.80 22.75 -16.36
CA ALA A 126 -2.60 23.84 -16.91
C ALA A 126 -2.68 23.63 -18.43
N PRO A 127 -3.87 23.70 -19.05
CA PRO A 127 -5.18 24.00 -18.46
C PRO A 127 -5.74 22.87 -17.55
N PRO A 128 -6.87 23.11 -16.84
CA PRO A 128 -7.65 22.06 -16.20
C PRO A 128 -8.07 20.94 -17.18
N PRO A 129 -8.52 19.77 -16.69
CA PRO A 129 -9.04 18.70 -17.54
C PRO A 129 -10.19 19.19 -18.43
N HIS A 130 -10.34 18.65 -19.65
CA HIS A 130 -11.40 19.09 -20.56
C HIS A 130 -12.78 18.57 -20.12
N ASP A 131 -12.90 17.32 -19.66
CA ASP A 131 -14.16 16.79 -19.15
C ASP A 131 -14.63 17.51 -17.87
N LEU A 132 -15.78 18.18 -17.95
CA LEU A 132 -16.38 18.93 -16.84
C LEU A 132 -16.79 18.04 -15.65
N ASN A 133 -16.99 16.74 -15.87
CA ASN A 133 -17.29 15.76 -14.80
C ASN A 133 -16.05 15.31 -14.04
N HIS A 134 -14.85 15.67 -14.50
CA HIS A 134 -13.61 15.39 -13.78
C HIS A 134 -13.68 15.95 -12.35
N VAL A 135 -13.20 15.18 -11.37
CA VAL A 135 -13.31 15.53 -9.94
C VAL A 135 -12.66 16.88 -9.64
N PHE A 136 -11.56 17.23 -10.33
CA PHE A 136 -10.93 18.55 -10.23
C PHE A 136 -11.82 19.70 -10.70
N ASN A 137 -12.64 19.51 -11.75
CA ASN A 137 -13.52 20.55 -12.26
C ASN A 137 -14.74 20.73 -11.34
N ARG A 138 -15.29 19.63 -10.81
CA ARG A 138 -16.45 19.66 -9.92
C ARG A 138 -16.13 20.13 -8.49
N HIS A 139 -14.97 19.72 -7.96
CA HIS A 139 -14.65 19.87 -6.54
C HIS A 139 -13.29 20.55 -6.28
N GLY A 140 -12.71 21.18 -7.30
CA GLY A 140 -11.40 21.84 -7.24
C GLY A 140 -11.47 23.34 -6.91
N LEU A 141 -10.64 24.12 -7.59
CA LEU A 141 -10.38 25.53 -7.26
C LEU A 141 -11.62 26.44 -7.29
N ASN A 142 -12.62 26.11 -8.12
CA ASN A 142 -13.83 26.91 -8.28
C ASN A 142 -14.95 26.49 -7.30
N ALA A 143 -14.79 25.38 -6.57
CA ALA A 143 -15.75 24.93 -5.58
C ALA A 143 -15.51 25.63 -4.24
N SER A 144 -16.57 25.81 -3.45
CA SER A 144 -16.52 26.42 -2.11
C SER A 144 -17.24 25.58 -1.07
N GLY A 145 -16.92 25.80 0.20
CA GLY A 145 -17.50 25.03 1.32
C GLY A 145 -17.26 23.53 1.17
N ASP A 146 -18.28 22.73 1.46
CA ASP A 146 -18.23 21.26 1.42
C ASP A 146 -18.14 20.67 0.00
N GLU A 147 -18.32 21.49 -1.04
CA GLU A 147 -18.09 21.07 -2.42
C GLU A 147 -16.60 21.13 -2.80
N ASN A 148 -15.76 21.81 -1.99
CA ASN A 148 -14.32 21.87 -2.21
C ASN A 148 -13.61 20.71 -1.52
N TRP A 149 -13.08 19.80 -2.35
CA TRP A 149 -12.44 18.57 -1.86
C TRP A 149 -10.91 18.66 -1.82
N LEU A 150 -10.33 19.82 -2.18
CA LEU A 150 -8.87 19.97 -2.20
C LEU A 150 -8.30 20.00 -0.78
N THR A 151 -7.14 19.38 -0.59
CA THR A 151 -6.32 19.65 0.59
C THR A 151 -5.56 20.96 0.41
N TYR A 152 -5.28 21.62 1.53
CA TYR A 152 -4.54 22.87 1.57
C TYR A 152 -3.33 22.77 2.50
N LEU A 153 -2.31 23.57 2.19
CA LEU A 153 -1.25 23.90 3.11
C LEU A 153 -1.79 24.76 4.26
N SER A 154 -1.09 24.79 5.41
CA SER A 154 -1.46 25.67 6.52
C SER A 154 -1.37 27.15 6.13
N SER A 155 -0.61 27.50 5.10
CA SER A 155 -0.57 28.83 4.50
C SER A 155 -1.83 29.18 3.70
N GLY A 156 -2.68 28.21 3.38
CA GLY A 156 -3.87 28.39 2.54
C GLY A 156 -3.64 28.10 1.06
N SER A 157 -2.44 27.65 0.66
CA SER A 157 -2.17 27.24 -0.73
C SER A 157 -2.73 25.83 -1.01
N PRO A 158 -3.47 25.62 -2.12
CA PRO A 158 -3.93 24.29 -2.55
C PRO A 158 -2.91 23.51 -3.40
N GLN A 159 -1.76 24.12 -3.72
CA GLN A 159 -0.82 23.57 -4.69
C GLN A 159 0.39 22.94 -4.00
N PHE A 160 0.72 21.71 -4.40
CA PHE A 160 1.85 20.92 -3.92
C PHE A 160 2.82 20.61 -5.08
N PRO A 161 4.05 20.13 -4.81
CA PRO A 161 5.02 19.81 -5.86
C PRO A 161 4.50 18.83 -6.92
N VAL A 162 3.62 17.90 -6.52
CA VAL A 162 3.05 16.87 -7.40
C VAL A 162 1.68 17.28 -7.98
N GLY A 163 1.21 18.50 -7.67
CA GLY A 163 -0.05 19.07 -8.13
C GLY A 163 -1.08 19.26 -7.02
N TYR A 164 -2.36 19.13 -7.37
CA TYR A 164 -3.51 19.21 -6.48
C TYR A 164 -3.90 17.83 -5.95
N PHE A 165 -4.36 17.80 -4.70
CA PHE A 165 -4.72 16.59 -3.99
C PHE A 165 -6.08 16.73 -3.33
N LEU A 166 -6.79 15.61 -3.20
CA LEU A 166 -7.97 15.49 -2.35
C LEU A 166 -7.57 15.51 -0.86
N ASP A 167 -8.44 16.00 0.01
CA ASP A 167 -8.25 15.95 1.47
C ASP A 167 -8.84 14.66 2.08
N PRO A 168 -8.03 13.75 2.64
CA PRO A 168 -8.51 12.55 3.32
C PRO A 168 -9.50 12.81 4.48
N GLY A 169 -9.47 14.01 5.07
CA GLY A 169 -10.37 14.44 6.12
C GLY A 169 -11.70 15.00 5.61
N HIS A 170 -11.95 15.01 4.30
CA HIS A 170 -13.22 15.43 3.73
C HIS A 170 -14.17 14.23 3.55
N PRO A 171 -15.39 14.23 4.14
CA PRO A 171 -16.30 13.07 4.05
C PRO A 171 -16.70 12.71 2.60
N GLY A 172 -16.91 13.72 1.74
CA GLY A 172 -17.17 13.51 0.31
C GLY A 172 -16.04 12.80 -0.44
N VAL A 173 -14.78 13.06 -0.06
CA VAL A 173 -13.60 12.38 -0.62
C VAL A 173 -13.59 10.91 -0.21
N THR A 174 -13.85 10.64 1.07
CA THR A 174 -13.92 9.27 1.60
C THR A 174 -14.96 8.44 0.84
N ASP A 175 -16.19 8.93 0.72
CA ASP A 175 -17.25 8.20 0.00
C ASP A 175 -16.92 8.02 -1.48
N HIS A 176 -16.40 9.06 -2.14
CA HIS A 176 -16.02 8.98 -3.55
C HIS A 176 -14.95 7.92 -3.79
N LEU A 177 -13.86 7.94 -3.02
CA LEU A 177 -12.78 6.98 -3.17
C LEU A 177 -13.23 5.56 -2.84
N VAL A 178 -14.02 5.37 -1.78
CA VAL A 178 -14.63 4.05 -1.50
C VAL A 178 -15.40 3.54 -2.71
N ARG A 179 -16.25 4.36 -3.33
CA ARG A 179 -16.98 3.96 -4.54
C ARG A 179 -16.04 3.64 -5.70
N VAL A 180 -14.99 4.42 -5.94
CA VAL A 180 -14.01 4.16 -7.01
C VAL A 180 -13.35 2.79 -6.83
N TYR A 181 -12.83 2.48 -5.65
CA TYR A 181 -12.22 1.17 -5.38
C TYR A 181 -13.23 0.03 -5.50
N LEU A 182 -14.42 0.15 -4.90
CA LEU A 182 -15.43 -0.90 -4.91
C LEU A 182 -16.06 -1.10 -6.30
N ASN A 183 -16.11 -0.05 -7.12
CA ASN A 183 -16.54 -0.14 -8.50
C ASN A 183 -15.58 -1.01 -9.32
N VAL A 184 -14.26 -0.85 -9.15
CA VAL A 184 -13.26 -1.73 -9.78
C VAL A 184 -13.44 -3.17 -9.31
N VAL A 185 -13.55 -3.39 -8.00
CA VAL A 185 -13.77 -4.74 -7.43
C VAL A 185 -15.05 -5.35 -7.97
N SER A 186 -16.14 -4.61 -8.10
CA SER A 186 -17.43 -5.16 -8.56
C SER A 186 -17.44 -5.51 -10.03
N ASN A 187 -16.74 -4.75 -10.87
CA ASN A 187 -16.89 -4.82 -12.32
C ASN A 187 -15.77 -5.57 -13.06
N TYR A 188 -14.61 -5.76 -12.42
CA TYR A 188 -13.44 -6.39 -13.01
C TYR A 188 -12.97 -7.56 -12.15
N ALA A 189 -12.54 -8.65 -12.80
CA ALA A 189 -12.03 -9.86 -12.16
C ALA A 189 -10.57 -9.69 -11.67
N VAL A 190 -10.23 -8.53 -11.12
CA VAL A 190 -8.89 -8.27 -10.58
C VAL A 190 -8.59 -9.19 -9.38
N ASP A 191 -7.34 -9.66 -9.30
CA ASP A 191 -6.82 -10.41 -8.15
C ASP A 191 -6.69 -9.51 -6.92
N GLY A 192 -6.46 -8.21 -7.14
CA GLY A 192 -6.36 -7.25 -6.08
C GLY A 192 -6.61 -5.80 -6.47
N ILE A 193 -6.68 -4.96 -5.45
CA ILE A 193 -6.55 -3.51 -5.55
C ILE A 193 -5.22 -3.09 -4.92
N HIS A 194 -4.61 -2.06 -5.47
CA HIS A 194 -3.31 -1.55 -5.04
C HIS A 194 -3.40 -0.05 -4.74
N PHE A 195 -3.23 0.30 -3.47
CA PHE A 195 -3.24 1.68 -3.01
C PHE A 195 -1.91 2.37 -3.34
N ASP A 196 -1.96 3.49 -4.04
CA ASP A 196 -0.88 4.47 -4.03
C ASP A 196 -1.46 5.85 -3.74
N TYR A 197 -0.61 6.78 -3.32
CA TYR A 197 -1.00 8.11 -2.85
C TYR A 197 -2.16 8.07 -1.85
N ILE A 198 -2.29 6.98 -1.09
CA ILE A 198 -3.23 6.84 0.04
C ILE A 198 -2.64 7.52 1.27
N ARG A 199 -2.34 8.81 1.11
CA ARG A 199 -1.56 9.62 2.04
C ARG A 199 -1.81 11.11 1.78
N TYR A 200 -1.47 11.96 2.73
CA TYR A 200 -1.39 13.40 2.47
C TYR A 200 -0.21 13.73 1.56
N PRO A 201 -0.26 14.83 0.80
CA PRO A 201 0.80 15.17 -0.16
C PRO A 201 2.14 15.48 0.50
N GLU A 202 3.20 15.29 -0.28
CA GLU A 202 4.52 15.81 0.07
C GLU A 202 4.55 17.34 -0.08
N THR A 203 5.41 18.01 0.69
CA THR A 203 5.63 19.46 0.62
C THR A 203 7.09 19.81 0.88
N GLU A 204 7.53 20.93 0.33
CA GLU A 204 8.85 21.50 0.56
C GLU A 204 8.91 22.31 1.87
N GLU A 205 7.75 22.70 2.42
CA GLU A 205 7.64 23.42 3.69
C GLU A 205 8.07 22.52 4.86
N ARG A 206 9.18 22.89 5.52
CA ARG A 206 9.77 22.11 6.61
C ARG A 206 9.28 22.62 7.97
N HIS A 207 8.75 21.71 8.78
CA HIS A 207 8.38 21.97 10.17
C HIS A 207 9.21 21.08 11.13
N PRO A 208 9.49 21.55 12.36
CA PRO A 208 10.21 20.75 13.36
C PRO A 208 9.50 19.44 13.69
N LYS A 209 8.16 19.46 13.71
CA LYS A 209 7.28 18.30 13.89
C LYS A 209 6.09 18.42 12.94
N GLY A 210 5.64 17.28 12.44
CA GLY A 210 4.52 17.23 11.51
C GLY A 210 4.82 17.83 10.13
N SER A 211 3.76 18.11 9.39
CA SER A 211 3.75 18.64 8.03
C SER A 211 2.53 19.57 7.86
N PRO A 212 2.65 20.69 7.14
CA PRO A 212 1.62 21.72 7.04
C PRO A 212 0.48 21.35 6.09
N VAL A 213 0.14 20.08 5.94
CA VAL A 213 -0.86 19.58 4.97
C VAL A 213 -2.19 19.21 5.64
N GLY A 214 -3.27 19.17 4.87
CA GLY A 214 -4.60 18.75 5.34
C GLY A 214 -5.46 19.85 5.94
N TYR A 215 -5.21 21.11 5.57
CA TYR A 215 -5.88 22.27 6.13
C TYR A 215 -7.14 22.68 5.33
N ASN A 216 -7.83 21.73 4.69
CA ASN A 216 -9.14 22.00 4.11
C ASN A 216 -10.12 22.51 5.21
N PRO A 217 -10.93 23.55 4.93
CA PRO A 217 -11.86 24.11 5.92
C PRO A 217 -12.82 23.09 6.55
N THR A 218 -13.36 22.14 5.78
CA THR A 218 -14.24 21.08 6.28
C THR A 218 -13.47 20.13 7.20
N SER A 219 -12.23 19.75 6.85
CA SER A 219 -11.35 18.95 7.72
C SER A 219 -11.05 19.66 9.04
N LEU A 220 -10.76 20.97 9.00
CA LEU A 220 -10.52 21.77 10.21
C LEU A 220 -11.76 21.86 11.09
N ALA A 221 -12.94 22.09 10.52
CA ALA A 221 -14.20 22.14 11.26
C ALA A 221 -14.52 20.81 11.94
N ARG A 222 -14.31 19.68 11.24
CA ARG A 222 -14.46 18.33 11.80
C ARG A 222 -13.50 18.10 12.96
N PHE A 223 -12.22 18.43 12.80
CA PHE A 223 -11.24 18.30 13.86
C PHE A 223 -11.59 19.17 15.07
N ALA A 224 -11.93 20.44 14.86
CA ALA A 224 -12.28 21.38 15.92
C ALA A 224 -13.46 20.85 16.77
N ARG A 225 -14.51 20.34 16.11
CA ARG A 225 -15.67 19.71 16.76
C ARG A 225 -15.27 18.49 17.58
N LEU A 226 -14.44 17.61 17.01
CA LEU A 226 -14.07 16.33 17.64
C LEU A 226 -13.09 16.47 18.81
N CYS A 227 -12.17 17.44 18.75
CA CYS A 227 -11.19 17.67 19.82
C CYS A 227 -11.61 18.77 20.81
N GLY A 228 -12.68 19.51 20.52
CA GLY A 228 -13.16 20.62 21.36
C GLY A 228 -12.26 21.86 21.33
N ARG A 229 -11.47 22.07 20.25
CA ARG A 229 -10.56 23.22 20.10
C ARG A 229 -10.91 24.02 18.85
N GLN A 230 -11.18 25.32 19.00
CA GLN A 230 -11.50 26.20 17.86
C GLN A 230 -10.26 26.76 17.17
N GLN A 231 -9.10 26.74 17.84
CA GLN A 231 -7.85 27.23 17.27
C GLN A 231 -7.37 26.34 16.12
N LYS A 232 -6.85 26.97 15.06
CA LYS A 232 -6.17 26.26 13.98
C LYS A 232 -4.99 25.45 14.56
N PRO A 233 -4.89 24.14 14.32
CA PRO A 233 -3.82 23.34 14.89
C PRO A 233 -2.47 23.64 14.24
N ASP A 234 -1.42 23.68 15.05
CA ASP A 234 -0.04 23.67 14.56
C ASP A 234 0.23 22.37 13.77
N PRO A 235 1.05 22.38 12.69
CA PRO A 235 1.39 21.18 11.94
C PRO A 235 1.89 20.01 12.80
N GLY A 236 2.59 20.31 13.90
CA GLY A 236 3.13 19.38 14.88
C GLY A 236 2.24 19.09 16.09
N ASP A 237 1.00 19.59 16.16
CA ASP A 237 0.05 19.22 17.23
C ASP A 237 -0.20 17.70 17.21
N PRO A 238 0.12 16.96 18.29
CA PRO A 238 -0.06 15.51 18.33
C PRO A 238 -1.48 15.05 18.05
N LEU A 239 -2.51 15.80 18.48
CA LEU A 239 -3.91 15.45 18.21
C LEU A 239 -4.23 15.59 16.72
N TRP A 240 -3.74 16.65 16.08
CA TRP A 240 -3.94 16.90 14.65
C TRP A 240 -3.20 15.87 13.79
N MET A 241 -1.97 15.53 14.15
CA MET A 241 -1.21 14.46 13.48
C MET A 241 -1.91 13.10 13.62
N ASN A 242 -2.42 12.76 14.80
CA ASN A 242 -3.17 11.52 15.02
C ASN A 242 -4.50 11.51 14.26
N TRP A 243 -5.23 12.62 14.25
CA TRP A 243 -6.50 12.72 13.54
C TRP A 243 -6.33 12.51 12.04
N ARG A 244 -5.30 13.12 11.41
CA ARG A 244 -4.98 12.93 9.98
C ARG A 244 -4.61 11.49 9.65
N ARG A 245 -3.82 10.82 10.50
CA ARG A 245 -3.53 9.38 10.36
C ARG A 245 -4.79 8.52 10.42
N GLU A 246 -5.69 8.84 11.33
CA GLU A 246 -6.95 8.13 11.48
C GLU A 246 -7.85 8.29 10.26
N GLN A 247 -7.90 9.47 9.62
CA GLN A 247 -8.73 9.66 8.41
C GLN A 247 -8.32 8.71 7.28
N ILE A 248 -7.01 8.60 7.01
CA ILE A 248 -6.48 7.66 6.02
C ILE A 248 -6.73 6.21 6.46
N THR A 249 -6.50 5.90 7.73
CA THR A 249 -6.66 4.54 8.26
C THR A 249 -8.11 4.08 8.21
N GLN A 250 -9.08 4.95 8.47
CA GLN A 250 -10.51 4.66 8.33
C GLN A 250 -10.90 4.43 6.87
N LEU A 251 -10.36 5.22 5.93
CA LEU A 251 -10.58 5.00 4.50
C LEU A 251 -10.03 3.63 4.06
N VAL A 252 -8.79 3.28 4.45
CA VAL A 252 -8.18 1.97 4.18
C VAL A 252 -9.02 0.84 4.77
N ARG A 253 -9.45 0.98 6.03
CA ARG A 253 -10.28 -0.01 6.73
C ARG A 253 -11.62 -0.20 6.03
N ARG A 254 -12.28 0.88 5.62
CA ARG A 254 -13.55 0.84 4.89
C ARG A 254 -13.41 0.15 3.56
N ILE A 255 -12.44 0.57 2.74
CA ILE A 255 -12.19 -0.09 1.45
C ILE A 255 -11.86 -1.57 1.65
N TYR A 256 -11.01 -1.92 2.61
CA TYR A 256 -10.65 -3.32 2.87
C TYR A 256 -11.89 -4.16 3.21
N ILE A 257 -12.66 -3.77 4.23
CA ILE A 257 -13.79 -4.57 4.70
C ILE A 257 -14.87 -4.66 3.63
N GLU A 258 -15.19 -3.54 2.96
CA GLU A 258 -16.21 -3.52 1.91
C GLU A 258 -15.77 -4.31 0.67
N ALA A 259 -14.49 -4.27 0.29
CA ALA A 259 -13.97 -5.09 -0.81
C ALA A 259 -14.07 -6.59 -0.49
N LYS A 260 -13.75 -7.00 0.75
CA LYS A 260 -13.94 -8.39 1.20
C LYS A 260 -15.41 -8.80 1.23
N ALA A 261 -16.34 -7.88 1.45
CA ALA A 261 -17.77 -8.17 1.39
C ALA A 261 -18.23 -8.48 -0.05
N ILE A 262 -17.66 -7.79 -1.05
CA ILE A 262 -17.98 -7.98 -2.47
C ILE A 262 -17.28 -9.22 -3.03
N ARG A 263 -15.97 -9.33 -2.82
CA ARG A 263 -15.14 -10.43 -3.28
C ARG A 263 -14.17 -10.86 -2.17
N PRO A 264 -14.52 -11.88 -1.36
CA PRO A 264 -13.68 -12.30 -0.22
C PRO A 264 -12.22 -12.64 -0.58
N GLN A 265 -12.00 -13.08 -1.82
CA GLN A 265 -10.68 -13.46 -2.34
C GLN A 265 -9.82 -12.27 -2.83
N VAL A 266 -10.41 -11.07 -3.01
CA VAL A 266 -9.66 -9.91 -3.55
C VAL A 266 -8.55 -9.49 -2.59
N LYS A 267 -7.34 -9.32 -3.08
CA LYS A 267 -6.19 -8.89 -2.28
C LYS A 267 -6.16 -7.37 -2.16
N VAL A 268 -5.73 -6.86 -1.00
CA VAL A 268 -5.50 -5.43 -0.80
C VAL A 268 -4.01 -5.18 -0.58
N SER A 269 -3.40 -4.44 -1.49
CA SER A 269 -1.97 -4.12 -1.48
C SER A 269 -1.73 -2.61 -1.46
N ALA A 270 -0.53 -2.16 -1.09
CA ALA A 270 -0.23 -0.72 -1.05
C ALA A 270 1.24 -0.40 -1.32
N SER A 271 1.49 0.64 -2.12
CA SER A 271 2.74 1.40 -2.16
C SER A 271 2.91 2.20 -0.87
N THR A 272 3.89 1.80 -0.05
CA THR A 272 4.08 2.36 1.29
C THR A 272 5.37 3.15 1.43
N ILE A 273 5.36 4.23 2.21
CA ILE A 273 6.52 5.12 2.35
C ILE A 273 7.61 4.51 3.23
N ALA A 274 8.84 4.49 2.71
CA ALA A 274 10.07 4.10 3.40
C ALA A 274 11.20 5.14 3.17
N TRP A 275 10.87 6.44 3.21
CA TRP A 275 11.86 7.49 2.97
C TRP A 275 12.74 7.78 4.19
N GLY A 276 14.00 8.07 3.92
CA GLY A 276 14.96 8.46 4.95
C GLY A 276 15.33 7.32 5.88
N GLN A 277 15.77 7.66 7.09
CA GLN A 277 16.20 6.68 8.08
C GLN A 277 15.04 5.78 8.55
N PRO A 278 15.24 4.45 8.63
CA PRO A 278 14.27 3.54 9.23
C PRO A 278 14.11 3.81 10.73
N PRO A 279 12.95 3.47 11.32
CA PRO A 279 12.74 3.69 12.75
C PRO A 279 13.54 2.68 13.58
N ALA A 280 14.09 3.15 14.70
CA ALA A 280 14.83 2.31 15.65
C ALA A 280 13.95 1.23 16.32
N SER A 281 12.63 1.42 16.37
CA SER A 281 11.66 0.44 16.87
C SER A 281 10.26 0.71 16.34
N SER A 282 9.37 -0.28 16.46
CA SER A 282 7.96 -0.14 16.07
C SER A 282 7.23 0.99 16.82
N LYS A 283 7.64 1.28 18.08
CA LYS A 283 7.08 2.40 18.87
C LYS A 283 7.43 3.77 18.27
N ARG A 284 8.56 3.87 17.57
CA ARG A 284 9.06 5.11 16.98
C ARG A 284 8.55 5.36 15.56
N PHE A 285 7.93 4.35 14.92
CA PHE A 285 7.50 4.41 13.53
C PHE A 285 6.69 5.69 13.22
N LEU A 286 5.64 5.97 13.99
CA LEU A 286 4.76 7.12 13.77
C LEU A 286 5.40 8.48 14.05
N GLU A 287 6.45 8.51 14.87
CA GLU A 287 7.08 9.74 15.35
C GLU A 287 8.28 10.16 14.48
N THR A 288 9.03 9.19 13.95
CA THR A 288 10.32 9.46 13.30
C THR A 288 10.28 9.35 11.78
N THR A 289 9.42 8.49 11.24
CA THR A 289 9.42 8.18 9.80
C THR A 289 8.63 9.21 9.00
N ALA A 290 9.01 9.41 7.73
CA ALA A 290 8.22 10.24 6.82
C ALA A 290 6.78 9.74 6.68
N ALA A 291 6.60 8.41 6.62
CA ALA A 291 5.29 7.75 6.58
C ALA A 291 4.39 8.24 7.73
N GLY A 292 4.88 8.15 8.97
CA GLY A 292 4.09 8.49 10.15
C GLY A 292 3.86 9.99 10.36
N ARG A 293 4.87 10.83 10.12
CA ARG A 293 4.86 12.24 10.55
C ARG A 293 4.70 13.27 9.45
N LEU A 294 5.02 12.94 8.20
CA LEU A 294 4.99 13.89 7.07
C LEU A 294 3.77 13.67 6.17
N VAL A 295 3.46 12.41 5.87
CA VAL A 295 2.37 12.05 4.94
C VAL A 295 1.23 11.25 5.61
N TYR A 296 1.38 10.94 6.90
CA TYR A 296 0.37 10.30 7.76
C TYR A 296 -0.12 8.92 7.29
N GLN A 297 0.75 8.16 6.61
CA GLN A 297 0.49 6.81 6.11
C GLN A 297 0.93 5.74 7.13
N ASP A 298 0.04 5.35 8.06
CA ASP A 298 0.34 4.33 9.09
C ASP A 298 0.27 2.89 8.56
N TRP A 299 1.04 2.59 7.51
CA TRP A 299 1.03 1.26 6.90
C TRP A 299 1.48 0.15 7.86
N HIS A 300 2.33 0.48 8.85
CA HIS A 300 2.74 -0.44 9.90
C HIS A 300 1.56 -0.83 10.80
N GLY A 301 0.71 0.15 11.17
CA GLY A 301 -0.56 -0.09 11.86
C GLY A 301 -1.54 -0.93 11.03
N TRP A 302 -1.64 -0.66 9.72
CA TRP A 302 -2.56 -1.38 8.81
C TRP A 302 -2.22 -2.87 8.70
N MET A 303 -0.93 -3.18 8.57
CA MET A 303 -0.43 -4.57 8.59
C MET A 303 -0.75 -5.26 9.92
N LYS A 304 -0.54 -4.57 11.04
CA LYS A 304 -0.79 -5.10 12.38
C LYS A 304 -2.27 -5.36 12.65
N GLU A 305 -3.14 -4.46 12.21
CA GLU A 305 -4.60 -4.61 12.32
C GLU A 305 -5.13 -5.70 11.37
N GLY A 306 -4.48 -5.88 10.23
CA GLY A 306 -4.87 -6.84 9.20
C GLY A 306 -5.84 -6.27 8.17
N ILE A 307 -5.73 -4.98 7.89
CA ILE A 307 -6.48 -4.26 6.84
C ILE A 307 -5.61 -3.96 5.61
N LEU A 308 -4.46 -4.65 5.51
CA LEU A 308 -3.57 -4.67 4.36
C LEU A 308 -3.03 -6.10 4.22
N ASP A 309 -3.21 -6.70 3.04
CA ASP A 309 -2.77 -8.08 2.77
C ASP A 309 -1.30 -8.12 2.31
N LEU A 310 -0.87 -7.10 1.56
CA LEU A 310 0.49 -6.96 1.02
C LEU A 310 0.99 -5.53 1.15
N ALA A 311 1.99 -5.30 2.00
CA ALA A 311 2.76 -4.05 1.97
C ALA A 311 3.83 -4.13 0.89
N VAL A 312 3.96 -3.05 0.11
CA VAL A 312 5.03 -2.86 -0.86
C VAL A 312 5.79 -1.56 -0.57
N PRO A 313 6.72 -1.57 0.43
CA PRO A 313 7.50 -0.38 0.76
C PRO A 313 8.37 0.07 -0.40
N MET A 314 8.22 1.34 -0.79
CA MET A 314 8.98 1.98 -1.85
C MET A 314 10.39 2.32 -1.36
N ASN A 315 11.22 1.29 -1.20
CA ASN A 315 12.63 1.36 -0.85
C ASN A 315 13.48 1.82 -2.04
N TYR A 316 13.12 2.97 -2.60
CA TYR A 316 13.77 3.53 -3.80
C TYR A 316 15.11 4.15 -3.42
N ALA A 317 16.09 3.28 -3.28
CA ALA A 317 17.43 3.60 -2.85
C ALA A 317 18.40 3.63 -4.03
N ARG A 318 19.19 4.70 -4.13
CA ARG A 318 20.35 4.73 -5.01
C ARG A 318 21.49 3.93 -4.35
N GLU A 319 21.87 2.82 -4.96
CA GLU A 319 22.86 1.90 -4.42
C GLU A 319 24.24 2.52 -4.22
N THR A 320 24.60 3.46 -5.09
CA THR A 320 25.89 4.15 -5.07
C THR A 320 26.01 5.20 -3.97
N ASP A 321 24.92 5.58 -3.30
CA ASP A 321 24.96 6.46 -2.13
C ASP A 321 25.04 5.62 -0.85
N PRO A 322 26.17 5.67 -0.10
CA PRO A 322 26.36 4.82 1.07
C PRO A 322 25.37 5.12 2.21
N ASN A 323 24.84 6.34 2.33
CA ASN A 323 23.85 6.68 3.35
C ASN A 323 22.49 6.08 2.98
N VAL A 324 22.08 6.24 1.73
CA VAL A 324 20.80 5.73 1.22
C VAL A 324 20.80 4.21 1.19
N LYS A 325 21.94 3.58 0.82
CA LYS A 325 22.12 2.12 0.93
C LYS A 325 21.95 1.62 2.38
N ARG A 326 22.50 2.32 3.38
CA ARG A 326 22.28 1.96 4.80
C ARG A 326 20.82 2.10 5.21
N TRP A 327 20.09 3.08 4.67
CA TRP A 327 18.66 3.20 4.91
C TRP A 327 17.88 2.04 4.30
N PHE A 328 18.19 1.65 3.06
CA PHE A 328 17.63 0.47 2.41
C PHE A 328 17.82 -0.78 3.30
N ASP A 329 19.06 -1.06 3.70
CA ASP A 329 19.40 -2.23 4.51
C ASP A 329 18.65 -2.22 5.86
N GLY A 330 18.50 -1.05 6.50
CA GLY A 330 17.74 -0.94 7.74
C GLY A 330 16.21 -1.02 7.57
N TRP A 331 15.66 -0.51 6.46
CA TRP A 331 14.24 -0.63 6.14
C TRP A 331 13.84 -2.08 5.86
N ILE A 332 14.56 -2.80 4.99
CA ILE A 332 14.25 -4.21 4.72
C ILE A 332 14.32 -5.05 6.00
N ALA A 333 15.26 -4.75 6.91
CA ALA A 333 15.36 -5.42 8.19
C ALA A 333 14.16 -5.10 9.09
N PHE A 334 13.74 -3.83 9.15
CA PHE A 334 12.53 -3.43 9.88
C PHE A 334 11.30 -4.13 9.30
N GLU A 335 11.06 -4.05 8.01
CA GLU A 335 9.86 -4.58 7.34
C GLU A 335 9.71 -6.09 7.53
N LYS A 336 10.80 -6.86 7.34
CA LYS A 336 10.79 -8.32 7.53
C LYS A 336 10.37 -8.73 8.95
N ARG A 337 10.69 -7.91 9.98
CA ARG A 337 10.30 -8.15 11.38
C ARG A 337 8.85 -7.76 11.69
N HIS A 338 8.19 -6.97 10.85
CA HIS A 338 6.89 -6.35 11.12
C HIS A 338 5.83 -6.74 10.08
N LYS A 339 5.91 -7.97 9.55
CA LYS A 339 4.90 -8.50 8.63
C LYS A 339 3.55 -8.81 9.28
N TYR A 340 3.53 -9.09 10.58
CA TYR A 340 2.30 -9.36 11.35
C TYR A 340 1.39 -10.45 10.76
N GLY A 341 1.98 -11.48 10.13
CA GLY A 341 1.22 -12.55 9.48
C GLY A 341 0.58 -12.13 8.15
N ARG A 342 1.04 -11.02 7.56
CA ARG A 342 0.71 -10.54 6.20
C ARG A 342 1.93 -10.69 5.29
N HIS A 343 1.77 -10.36 4.01
CA HIS A 343 2.87 -10.43 3.05
C HIS A 343 3.60 -9.09 2.90
N LEU A 344 4.89 -9.20 2.56
CA LEU A 344 5.78 -8.10 2.27
C LEU A 344 6.50 -8.35 0.94
N ALA A 345 6.38 -7.42 0.01
CA ALA A 345 7.25 -7.35 -1.17
C ALA A 345 8.07 -6.06 -1.12
N VAL A 346 9.39 -6.13 -1.26
CA VAL A 346 10.22 -4.91 -1.22
C VAL A 346 10.16 -4.21 -2.58
N GLY A 347 9.78 -2.93 -2.59
CA GLY A 347 9.78 -2.08 -3.79
C GLY A 347 11.17 -1.55 -4.10
N ILE A 348 11.76 -1.98 -5.22
CA ILE A 348 13.06 -1.57 -5.72
C ILE A 348 12.88 -0.46 -6.76
N GLY A 349 13.52 0.68 -6.53
CA GLY A 349 13.59 1.80 -7.48
C GLY A 349 14.61 1.52 -8.57
N ALA A 350 14.29 0.62 -9.50
CA ALA A 350 15.24 0.13 -10.49
C ALA A 350 15.77 1.26 -11.40
N TYR A 351 14.91 2.23 -11.74
CA TYR A 351 15.26 3.45 -12.49
C TYR A 351 16.39 4.31 -11.89
N LEU A 352 16.80 4.07 -10.64
CA LEU A 352 17.90 4.79 -9.98
C LEU A 352 19.25 4.07 -10.09
N ASN A 353 19.28 2.83 -10.59
CA ASN A 353 20.37 1.89 -10.41
C ASN A 353 20.74 1.17 -11.71
N SER A 354 22.01 0.79 -11.88
CA SER A 354 22.41 -0.15 -12.92
C SER A 354 21.82 -1.53 -12.66
N ASP A 355 21.80 -2.39 -13.69
CA ASP A 355 21.33 -3.78 -13.59
C ASP A 355 22.04 -4.55 -12.45
N ASP A 356 23.38 -4.44 -12.35
CA ASP A 356 24.16 -5.05 -11.26
C ASP A 356 23.69 -4.56 -9.88
N ASN A 357 23.50 -3.24 -9.73
CA ASN A 357 23.07 -2.65 -8.46
C ASN A 357 21.64 -3.07 -8.06
N VAL A 358 20.76 -3.28 -9.04
CA VAL A 358 19.43 -3.83 -8.80
C VAL A 358 19.53 -5.27 -8.30
N LEU A 359 20.39 -6.08 -8.91
CA LEU A 359 20.61 -7.46 -8.50
C LEU A 359 21.26 -7.55 -7.10
N ASP A 360 22.19 -6.64 -6.78
CA ASP A 360 22.77 -6.49 -5.43
C ASP A 360 21.69 -6.18 -4.36
N GLN A 361 20.75 -5.28 -4.68
CA GLN A 361 19.62 -4.98 -3.81
C GLN A 361 18.70 -6.19 -3.62
N LEU A 362 18.39 -6.89 -4.72
CA LEU A 362 17.56 -8.10 -4.70
C LEU A 362 18.17 -9.22 -3.86
N GLU A 363 19.48 -9.45 -3.97
CA GLU A 363 20.19 -10.41 -3.13
C GLU A 363 20.04 -10.08 -1.65
N ARG A 364 20.16 -8.80 -1.26
CA ARG A 364 19.95 -8.36 0.13
C ARG A 364 18.51 -8.50 0.60
N VAL A 365 17.53 -8.26 -0.26
CA VAL A 365 16.12 -8.54 0.06
C VAL A 365 15.91 -10.02 0.36
N ARG A 366 16.50 -10.92 -0.43
CA ARG A 366 16.34 -12.38 -0.28
C ARG A 366 17.06 -12.98 0.93
N ARG A 367 18.06 -12.29 1.49
CA ARG A 367 18.74 -12.74 2.73
C ARG A 367 17.75 -12.92 3.88
N ILE A 368 17.89 -14.06 4.56
CA ILE A 368 17.04 -14.47 5.69
C ILE A 368 17.66 -13.91 6.98
N GLU A 369 16.85 -13.25 7.81
CA GLU A 369 17.26 -12.76 9.13
C GLU A 369 16.53 -13.53 10.24
N GLY A 370 17.12 -14.66 10.67
CA GLY A 370 16.47 -15.60 11.58
C GLY A 370 15.22 -16.21 10.93
N LYS A 371 14.02 -15.89 11.45
CA LYS A 371 12.73 -16.30 10.86
C LYS A 371 12.13 -15.26 9.91
N ASN A 372 12.78 -14.11 9.75
CA ASN A 372 12.23 -12.96 9.04
C ASN A 372 12.68 -12.98 7.58
N VAL A 373 11.72 -13.07 6.67
CA VAL A 373 11.93 -13.13 5.22
C VAL A 373 10.97 -12.20 4.51
N ALA A 374 11.40 -11.59 3.41
CA ALA A 374 10.49 -10.96 2.47
C ALA A 374 9.80 -12.04 1.62
N ASP A 375 8.53 -11.84 1.33
CA ASP A 375 7.72 -12.75 0.52
C ASP A 375 7.92 -12.49 -0.99
N GLY A 376 8.51 -11.34 -1.35
CA GLY A 376 9.00 -11.07 -2.69
C GLY A 376 9.51 -9.65 -2.90
N VAL A 377 9.43 -9.20 -4.16
CA VAL A 377 9.90 -7.89 -4.63
C VAL A 377 8.95 -7.30 -5.66
N SER A 378 9.01 -5.98 -5.81
CA SER A 378 8.36 -5.22 -6.88
C SER A 378 9.34 -4.23 -7.49
N PHE A 379 9.36 -4.08 -8.82
CA PHE A 379 10.25 -3.13 -9.50
C PHE A 379 9.46 -1.93 -10.01
N PHE A 380 9.96 -0.74 -9.73
CA PHE A 380 9.44 0.50 -10.30
C PHE A 380 10.41 1.01 -11.38
N SER A 381 10.01 1.15 -12.65
CA SER A 381 8.73 0.73 -13.25
C SER A 381 8.96 0.00 -14.58
N TYR A 382 7.90 -0.58 -15.17
CA TYR A 382 7.96 -1.16 -16.52
C TYR A 382 8.52 -0.18 -17.57
N ALA A 383 8.13 1.09 -17.50
CA ALA A 383 8.58 2.13 -18.41
C ALA A 383 10.04 2.58 -18.19
N SER A 384 10.60 2.33 -17.00
CA SER A 384 11.99 2.69 -16.65
C SER A 384 12.63 1.60 -15.78
N PRO A 385 13.05 0.48 -16.38
CA PRO A 385 13.40 -0.73 -15.65
C PRO A 385 14.84 -0.81 -15.15
N SER A 386 15.72 0.11 -15.57
CA SER A 386 17.01 0.41 -14.92
C SER A 386 17.58 1.77 -15.37
N ALA A 387 18.65 2.22 -14.71
CA ALA A 387 19.45 3.41 -15.07
C ALA A 387 20.64 3.09 -16.01
N ALA A 388 20.73 1.88 -16.58
CA ALA A 388 21.87 1.49 -17.40
C ALA A 388 21.97 2.30 -18.72
N PRO A 389 23.15 2.85 -19.08
CA PRO A 389 23.35 3.58 -20.34
C PRO A 389 23.16 2.63 -21.54
N ARG A 390 22.45 3.12 -22.56
CA ARG A 390 22.02 2.31 -23.71
C ARG A 390 23.08 2.29 -24.81
N SER A 391 23.42 1.10 -25.31
CA SER A 391 24.09 0.93 -26.60
C SER A 391 23.10 0.33 -27.61
N GLY A 392 22.68 1.15 -28.57
CA GLY A 392 21.82 0.79 -29.70
C GLY A 392 21.76 1.97 -30.68
N PRO A 393 21.62 1.73 -32.00
CA PRO A 393 21.57 2.82 -32.98
C PRO A 393 20.39 3.75 -32.68
N ALA A 394 20.55 5.03 -32.98
CA ALA A 394 19.50 6.04 -32.85
C ALA A 394 18.21 5.59 -33.56
N ALA A 395 17.06 5.96 -33.00
CA ALA A 395 15.75 5.63 -33.54
C ALA A 395 15.65 6.04 -35.02
N PRO A 396 15.12 5.18 -35.92
CA PRO A 396 14.85 5.57 -37.30
C PRO A 396 13.67 6.56 -37.37
N PRO A 397 13.57 7.37 -38.43
CA PRO A 397 12.52 8.37 -38.60
C PRO A 397 11.11 7.76 -38.73
N ALA A 398 10.12 8.55 -38.36
CA ALA A 398 8.72 8.19 -38.14
C ALA A 398 7.97 7.77 -39.41
N THR A 399 8.04 6.49 -39.78
CA THR A 399 7.06 5.81 -40.64
C THR A 399 7.05 4.31 -40.30
N ALA A 400 6.01 3.85 -39.61
CA ALA A 400 5.81 2.53 -38.99
C ALA A 400 6.49 2.31 -37.62
N PRO A 401 5.77 1.79 -36.60
CA PRO A 401 6.27 1.71 -35.23
C PRO A 401 7.31 0.59 -35.10
N PRO A 402 8.53 0.88 -34.58
CA PRO A 402 9.45 -0.18 -34.20
C PRO A 402 8.87 -0.95 -33.00
N LEU A 403 8.79 -2.29 -33.10
CA LEU A 403 8.59 -3.14 -31.92
C LEU A 403 9.70 -2.83 -30.90
N PRO A 404 9.39 -2.60 -29.62
CA PRO A 404 10.38 -2.18 -28.65
C PRO A 404 11.40 -3.30 -28.37
N THR A 405 12.69 -2.96 -28.42
CA THR A 405 13.82 -3.84 -28.11
C THR A 405 13.60 -4.59 -26.78
N PRO A 406 13.55 -5.94 -26.76
CA PRO A 406 13.25 -6.75 -25.57
C PRO A 406 14.30 -6.76 -24.43
N ARG A 407 15.17 -5.76 -24.28
CA ARG A 407 16.36 -5.84 -23.40
C ARG A 407 16.23 -5.23 -22.00
N GLN A 408 15.05 -4.72 -21.65
CA GLN A 408 14.94 -3.75 -20.57
C GLN A 408 14.75 -4.35 -19.16
N LEU A 409 14.21 -5.57 -19.06
CA LEU A 409 14.12 -6.35 -17.81
C LEU A 409 14.92 -7.67 -17.88
N THR A 410 15.55 -7.96 -19.02
CA THR A 410 16.16 -9.27 -19.30
C THR A 410 17.33 -9.60 -18.40
N TYR A 411 17.97 -8.63 -17.76
CA TYR A 411 19.01 -8.90 -16.78
C TYR A 411 18.47 -9.71 -15.57
N LEU A 412 17.16 -9.64 -15.28
CA LEU A 412 16.54 -10.44 -14.22
C LEU A 412 16.52 -11.93 -14.58
N ALA A 413 16.15 -12.29 -15.80
CA ALA A 413 16.05 -13.68 -16.26
C ALA A 413 17.34 -14.20 -16.95
N GLY A 414 18.19 -13.31 -17.44
CA GLY A 414 19.43 -13.61 -18.15
C GLY A 414 20.70 -13.35 -17.35
N GLY A 415 20.61 -12.62 -16.23
CA GLY A 415 21.77 -12.21 -15.44
C GLY A 415 22.58 -11.09 -16.10
N THR A 416 23.75 -10.82 -15.54
CA THR A 416 24.77 -9.90 -16.06
C THR A 416 26.12 -10.62 -16.12
N SER A 417 27.19 -9.89 -16.47
CA SER A 417 28.55 -10.45 -16.36
C SER A 417 28.98 -10.71 -14.91
N LYS A 418 28.33 -10.09 -13.91
CA LYS A 418 28.66 -10.22 -12.49
C LYS A 418 27.66 -11.08 -11.71
N HIS A 419 26.39 -11.09 -12.13
CA HIS A 419 25.33 -11.78 -11.41
C HIS A 419 24.68 -12.85 -12.28
N ARG A 420 24.33 -13.96 -11.63
CA ARG A 420 23.47 -14.98 -12.24
C ARG A 420 22.04 -14.44 -12.42
N PRO A 421 21.23 -15.04 -13.32
CA PRO A 421 19.80 -14.78 -13.37
C PRO A 421 19.16 -14.83 -11.98
N ALA A 422 18.45 -13.77 -11.60
CA ALA A 422 17.71 -13.76 -10.35
C ALA A 422 16.32 -14.41 -10.49
N PHE A 423 15.74 -14.35 -11.69
CA PHE A 423 14.44 -14.92 -12.07
C PHE A 423 14.64 -15.98 -13.16
N SER A 424 15.46 -17.01 -12.88
CA SER A 424 15.76 -18.11 -13.82
C SER A 424 14.52 -18.92 -14.21
N ASP A 425 13.64 -19.19 -13.24
CA ASP A 425 12.50 -20.08 -13.39
C ASP A 425 11.22 -19.38 -12.98
N ARG A 426 10.09 -19.76 -13.58
CA ARG A 426 8.77 -19.30 -13.16
C ARG A 426 8.43 -19.85 -11.78
N VAL A 427 7.86 -19.01 -10.92
CA VAL A 427 7.39 -19.39 -9.58
C VAL A 427 6.02 -18.78 -9.31
N SER A 428 5.25 -19.38 -8.40
CA SER A 428 3.97 -18.83 -7.98
C SER A 428 4.13 -17.80 -6.85
N PRO A 429 3.24 -16.82 -6.74
CA PRO A 429 3.13 -16.03 -5.51
C PRO A 429 2.84 -16.95 -4.31
N PRO A 430 3.38 -16.67 -3.11
CA PRO A 430 3.04 -17.42 -1.90
C PRO A 430 1.54 -17.25 -1.58
N ALA A 431 0.91 -18.34 -1.15
CA ALA A 431 -0.50 -18.37 -0.77
C ALA A 431 -0.79 -17.49 0.47
N MET A 432 -1.89 -16.72 0.43
CA MET A 432 -2.31 -15.88 1.55
C MET A 432 -3.32 -16.65 2.41
N GLN A 433 -2.85 -17.45 3.36
CA GLN A 433 -3.70 -18.39 4.12
C GLN A 433 -4.89 -17.72 4.83
N TRP A 434 -4.78 -16.45 5.21
CA TRP A 434 -5.90 -15.71 5.82
C TRP A 434 -7.01 -15.33 4.85
N ILE A 435 -6.76 -15.42 3.53
CA ILE A 435 -7.73 -15.25 2.46
C ILE A 435 -8.25 -16.62 2.01
N ASP A 436 -7.34 -17.56 1.73
CA ASP A 436 -7.70 -18.88 1.19
C ASP A 436 -8.46 -19.74 2.21
N ARG A 437 -8.10 -19.62 3.50
CA ARG A 437 -8.67 -20.38 4.62
C ARG A 437 -8.91 -19.43 5.80
N PRO A 438 -9.87 -18.50 5.69
CA PRO A 438 -10.03 -17.45 6.67
C PRO A 438 -10.42 -18.07 8.03
N ALA A 439 -9.69 -17.68 9.07
CA ALA A 439 -10.01 -18.02 10.46
C ALA A 439 -10.73 -16.87 11.20
N HIS A 440 -10.89 -15.73 10.52
CA HIS A 440 -11.46 -14.50 11.08
C HIS A 440 -12.52 -13.93 10.13
N GLY A 441 -13.44 -13.14 10.68
CA GLY A 441 -14.41 -12.35 9.94
C GLY A 441 -14.32 -10.87 10.29
N TRP A 442 -15.27 -10.09 9.79
CA TRP A 442 -15.34 -8.64 9.96
C TRP A 442 -16.73 -8.21 10.41
N VAL A 443 -16.81 -7.03 11.01
CA VAL A 443 -18.05 -6.29 11.21
C VAL A 443 -17.90 -4.93 10.54
N ALA A 444 -18.88 -4.55 9.74
CA ALA A 444 -19.03 -3.20 9.20
C ALA A 444 -20.41 -2.67 9.57
N GLY A 445 -20.51 -1.39 9.83
CA GLY A 445 -21.78 -0.78 10.15
C GLY A 445 -21.83 0.70 9.93
N THR A 446 -23.04 1.24 10.08
CA THR A 446 -23.31 2.66 9.98
C THR A 446 -24.05 3.14 11.22
N ALA A 447 -23.73 4.34 11.66
CA ALA A 447 -24.52 5.11 12.59
C ALA A 447 -25.10 6.30 11.84
N SER A 448 -26.42 6.35 11.68
CA SER A 448 -27.10 7.48 11.04
C SER A 448 -27.78 8.34 12.10
N ALA A 449 -27.67 9.66 11.97
CA ALA A 449 -28.38 10.65 12.79
C ALA A 449 -29.13 11.65 11.91
N ALA A 450 -30.08 12.39 12.50
CA ALA A 450 -30.85 13.40 11.78
C ALA A 450 -29.95 14.50 11.20
N ASP A 451 -28.94 14.91 11.97
CA ASP A 451 -27.79 15.66 11.47
C ASP A 451 -26.60 14.71 11.27
N SER A 452 -26.12 14.59 10.03
CA SER A 452 -24.97 13.73 9.69
C SER A 452 -23.71 14.08 10.48
N LYS A 453 -23.56 15.32 10.93
CA LYS A 453 -22.42 15.76 11.77
C LYS A 453 -22.42 15.10 13.14
N GLU A 454 -23.57 14.65 13.63
CA GLU A 454 -23.67 13.90 14.89
C GLU A 454 -23.15 12.46 14.75
N ALA A 455 -23.11 11.94 13.54
CA ALA A 455 -22.59 10.60 13.25
C ALA A 455 -21.06 10.57 13.14
N ASP A 456 -20.37 11.70 12.96
CA ASP A 456 -18.93 11.77 12.75
C ASP A 456 -18.13 11.66 14.07
N GLY A 457 -17.25 10.66 14.14
CA GLY A 457 -16.30 10.42 15.22
C GLY A 457 -16.90 9.78 16.50
N LEU A 458 -18.11 9.23 16.40
CA LEU A 458 -18.75 8.45 17.45
C LEU A 458 -17.89 7.26 17.84
N SER A 459 -17.68 7.05 19.14
CA SER A 459 -16.94 5.89 19.63
C SER A 459 -17.83 4.66 19.61
N ILE A 460 -17.39 3.60 18.94
CA ILE A 460 -18.11 2.33 18.85
C ILE A 460 -17.37 1.30 19.70
N GLU A 461 -18.08 0.66 20.61
CA GLU A 461 -17.54 -0.46 21.39
C GLU A 461 -18.20 -1.76 20.97
N MET A 462 -17.39 -2.79 20.79
CA MET A 462 -17.87 -4.13 20.51
C MET A 462 -17.25 -5.13 21.48
N ARG A 463 -18.06 -6.08 21.96
CA ARG A 463 -17.61 -7.11 22.90
C ARG A 463 -18.06 -8.48 22.43
N LYS A 464 -17.14 -9.44 22.43
CA LYS A 464 -17.48 -10.85 22.15
C LYS A 464 -18.33 -11.40 23.30
N SER A 465 -19.44 -12.05 22.97
CA SER A 465 -20.25 -12.81 23.94
C SER A 465 -19.44 -13.99 24.48
N GLY A 466 -19.49 -14.24 25.78
CA GLY A 466 -18.74 -15.33 26.42
C GLY A 466 -18.60 -15.20 27.93
N TRP A 467 -17.89 -16.14 28.54
CA TRP A 467 -17.58 -16.15 29.98
C TRP A 467 -16.61 -15.01 30.35
N TRP A 468 -16.81 -14.41 31.53
CA TRP A 468 -16.28 -13.09 31.92
C TRP A 468 -14.74 -12.90 31.78
N PRO A 469 -13.85 -13.85 32.11
CA PRO A 469 -12.41 -13.60 32.02
C PRO A 469 -11.86 -13.64 30.58
N PHE A 470 -12.65 -14.07 29.59
CA PHE A 470 -12.22 -14.13 28.18
C PHE A 470 -12.94 -13.12 27.27
N ARG A 471 -13.69 -12.17 27.85
CA ARG A 471 -14.38 -11.13 27.08
C ARG A 471 -13.38 -10.11 26.53
N LYS A 472 -13.09 -10.21 25.24
CA LYS A 472 -12.31 -9.19 24.53
C LYS A 472 -13.24 -8.03 24.09
N THR A 473 -12.84 -6.82 24.44
CA THR A 473 -13.46 -5.56 24.01
C THR A 473 -12.65 -4.95 22.87
N TYR A 474 -13.36 -4.40 21.89
CA TYR A 474 -12.83 -3.73 20.72
C TYR A 474 -13.43 -2.33 20.68
N ARG A 475 -12.65 -1.36 20.20
CA ARG A 475 -13.13 0.01 20.01
C ARG A 475 -12.68 0.53 18.65
N THR A 476 -13.57 1.28 18.01
CA THR A 476 -13.29 2.05 16.79
C THR A 476 -14.06 3.37 16.87
N ARG A 477 -13.91 4.20 15.85
CA ARG A 477 -14.76 5.38 15.66
C ARG A 477 -15.45 5.31 14.31
N THR A 478 -16.57 6.01 14.19
CA THR A 478 -17.16 6.29 12.90
C THR A 478 -16.31 7.28 12.10
N ASP A 479 -16.31 7.14 10.77
CA ASP A 479 -15.78 8.13 9.84
C ASP A 479 -16.73 9.34 9.71
N GLY A 480 -16.38 10.27 8.82
CA GLY A 480 -17.16 11.48 8.58
C GLY A 480 -18.58 11.24 8.06
N ASN A 481 -18.88 10.03 7.59
CA ASN A 481 -20.18 9.63 7.04
C ASN A 481 -20.91 8.64 7.97
N GLY A 482 -20.42 8.45 9.20
CA GLY A 482 -21.03 7.55 10.17
C GLY A 482 -20.68 6.08 9.99
N TRP A 483 -19.81 5.71 9.04
CA TRP A 483 -19.41 4.32 8.83
C TRP A 483 -18.36 3.89 9.87
N PHE A 484 -18.43 2.67 10.35
CA PHE A 484 -17.41 2.07 11.22
C PHE A 484 -17.13 0.61 10.85
N GLY A 485 -15.96 0.12 11.23
CA GLY A 485 -15.58 -1.27 11.01
C GLY A 485 -14.64 -1.84 12.05
N PHE A 486 -14.69 -3.16 12.19
CA PHE A 486 -13.81 -3.97 13.02
C PHE A 486 -13.22 -5.11 12.18
N ALA A 487 -11.89 -5.18 12.13
CA ALA A 487 -11.17 -6.21 11.40
C ALA A 487 -10.61 -7.32 12.28
N THR A 488 -10.34 -8.47 11.67
CA THR A 488 -9.65 -9.62 12.28
C THR A 488 -10.35 -10.14 13.54
N LEU A 489 -11.63 -10.52 13.41
CA LEU A 489 -12.47 -10.99 14.50
C LEU A 489 -12.60 -12.51 14.52
N LYS A 490 -12.47 -13.13 15.69
CA LYS A 490 -12.74 -14.57 15.82
C LYS A 490 -14.24 -14.82 15.63
N PRO A 491 -14.65 -15.92 14.96
CA PRO A 491 -16.06 -16.27 14.85
C PRO A 491 -16.79 -16.33 16.20
N GLY A 492 -18.07 -15.95 16.20
CA GLY A 492 -18.94 -15.97 17.37
C GLY A 492 -19.91 -14.79 17.42
N ALA A 493 -20.74 -14.77 18.47
CA ALA A 493 -21.67 -13.68 18.73
C ALA A 493 -20.97 -12.49 19.40
N TYR A 494 -21.35 -11.30 18.99
CA TYR A 494 -20.86 -10.02 19.49
C TYR A 494 -22.03 -9.09 19.78
N GLU A 495 -21.84 -8.23 20.77
CA GLU A 495 -22.70 -7.09 21.06
C GLU A 495 -21.95 -5.80 20.72
N VAL A 496 -22.64 -4.84 20.11
CA VAL A 496 -22.10 -3.56 19.66
C VAL A 496 -22.90 -2.42 20.29
N TRP A 497 -22.21 -1.40 20.78
CA TRP A 497 -22.77 -0.20 21.38
C TRP A 497 -22.10 1.04 20.82
N ILE A 498 -22.80 2.16 20.91
CA ILE A 498 -22.20 3.47 20.75
C ILE A 498 -21.87 4.01 22.15
N LEU A 499 -20.69 4.58 22.32
CA LEU A 499 -20.27 5.22 23.55
C LEU A 499 -20.53 6.73 23.48
N ARG A 500 -21.29 7.26 24.44
CA ARG A 500 -21.49 8.70 24.65
C ARG A 500 -20.87 9.07 25.99
N SER A 501 -19.94 10.04 25.98
CA SER A 501 -19.20 10.45 27.17
C SER A 501 -18.53 9.28 27.94
N GLY A 502 -18.15 8.22 27.23
CA GLY A 502 -17.56 7.01 27.82
C GLY A 502 -18.55 5.93 28.28
N GLU A 503 -19.84 6.22 28.26
CA GLU A 503 -20.90 5.29 28.67
C GLU A 503 -21.58 4.63 27.46
N ARG A 504 -21.96 3.36 27.61
CA ARG A 504 -22.68 2.64 26.54
C ARG A 504 -24.09 3.18 26.36
N SER A 505 -24.51 3.32 25.10
CA SER A 505 -25.91 3.53 24.74
C SER A 505 -26.81 2.44 25.31
N ARG A 506 -28.07 2.80 25.59
CA ARG A 506 -29.12 1.81 25.93
C ARG A 506 -29.38 0.85 24.78
N GLU A 507 -29.39 1.38 23.56
CA GLU A 507 -29.49 0.59 22.35
C GLU A 507 -28.20 -0.22 22.15
N ARG A 508 -28.36 -1.50 21.87
CA ARG A 508 -27.28 -2.42 21.49
C ARG A 508 -27.68 -3.15 20.22
N GLN A 509 -26.71 -3.37 19.37
CA GLN A 509 -26.86 -4.22 18.19
C GLN A 509 -26.13 -5.54 18.40
N LYS A 510 -26.57 -6.58 17.71
CA LYS A 510 -25.92 -7.90 17.73
C LYS A 510 -25.24 -8.15 16.39
N ALA A 511 -24.06 -8.76 16.42
CA ALA A 511 -23.35 -9.19 15.22
C ALA A 511 -22.92 -10.65 15.37
N GLN A 512 -23.13 -11.46 14.34
CA GLN A 512 -22.66 -12.84 14.28
C GLN A 512 -21.47 -12.92 13.34
N VAL A 513 -20.26 -12.92 13.90
CA VAL A 513 -19.03 -13.01 13.11
C VAL A 513 -18.87 -14.43 12.60
N VAL A 514 -18.72 -14.55 11.28
CA VAL A 514 -18.41 -15.80 10.56
C VAL A 514 -17.08 -15.59 9.83
N ALA A 515 -16.22 -16.61 9.85
CA ALA A 515 -14.93 -16.51 9.17
C ALA A 515 -15.11 -16.27 7.66
N GLY A 516 -14.31 -15.37 7.10
CA GLY A 516 -14.38 -15.00 5.68
C GLY A 516 -15.58 -14.14 5.29
N LYS A 517 -16.41 -13.71 6.25
CA LYS A 517 -17.62 -12.90 5.98
C LYS A 517 -17.63 -11.59 6.74
N VAL A 518 -18.32 -10.61 6.15
CA VAL A 518 -18.59 -9.31 6.78
C VAL A 518 -20.00 -9.33 7.36
N SER A 519 -20.11 -9.06 8.65
CA SER A 519 -21.40 -8.90 9.34
C SER A 519 -21.81 -7.43 9.32
N ARG A 520 -23.09 -7.16 9.11
CA ARG A 520 -23.63 -5.78 9.05
C ARG A 520 -24.30 -5.38 10.36
N VAL A 521 -24.11 -4.11 10.74
CA VAL A 521 -24.73 -3.50 11.93
C VAL A 521 -25.20 -2.09 11.56
N GLU A 522 -26.41 -1.73 11.97
CA GLU A 522 -26.95 -0.38 11.76
C GLU A 522 -27.43 0.21 13.08
N PHE A 523 -27.12 1.48 13.30
CA PHE A 523 -27.69 2.30 14.37
C PHE A 523 -28.46 3.45 13.76
N ARG A 524 -29.72 3.63 14.20
CA ARG A 524 -30.53 4.79 13.80
C ARG A 524 -30.78 5.66 15.02
N TYR A 525 -30.24 6.86 14.98
CA TYR A 525 -30.51 7.88 15.98
C TYR A 525 -31.81 8.62 15.68
N ARG A 526 -32.50 8.98 16.76
CA ARG A 526 -33.47 10.07 16.79
C ARG A 526 -32.88 11.24 17.54
#